data_AF-A0A1I0F805-F1
#
_entry.id   AF-A0A1I0F805-F1
#
_cell.length_a   1.000
_cell.length_b   1.000
_cell.length_c   1.000
_cell.angle_alpha   90.00
_cell.angle_beta   90.00
_cell.angle_gamma   90.00
#
_symmetry.space_group_name_H-M   'P 1'
#
loop_
_entity.id
_entity.type
_entity.pdbx_description
1 polymer ?
#
loop_
_entity_poly.entity_id
_entity_poly.type
_entity_poly.pdbx_seq_one_letter_code
_entity_poly.pdbx_strand_id
1 'polypeptide(L)'
;MGIFINKSDHPSVFQKNDEIEEPNQSYFQTDYFSELIKEQQKLNQSLTKSLDVIKERHRKFEYQEAAKWKDVQMKLYELQRSSAKHEEFEHNVREWLVMLESNNQKLQGYMEENDATKAEMLDQIDHVRQSNQEIHSHLDNYQIAYKDLANQLQEVFELQEKLTEQLSQNNEKQDQLLNRYENQEALLEKTFRQIDHIRSSLFERTTFIAEKIENSYKLTSSLMYKLITGSEKPLTLLMTGKNREGKQENSD
;
A
#
# COMPACT_ATOMS: atom_id res chain seq x y z
N MET A 1 3.37 -60.58 -134.81
CA MET A 1 2.71 -59.45 -135.52
C MET A 1 3.49 -58.18 -135.26
N GLY A 2 3.97 -57.56 -136.36
CA GLY A 2 4.52 -56.20 -136.51
C GLY A 2 5.32 -55.56 -135.37
N ILE A 3 6.64 -55.78 -135.31
CA ILE A 3 7.56 -54.92 -134.53
C ILE A 3 7.93 -53.72 -135.40
N PHE A 4 7.50 -52.52 -135.00
CA PHE A 4 7.98 -51.25 -135.54
C PHE A 4 9.38 -50.98 -134.99
N ILE A 5 10.41 -50.97 -135.84
CA ILE A 5 11.79 -50.64 -135.43
C ILE A 5 12.10 -49.20 -135.84
N ASN A 6 12.12 -48.32 -134.85
CA ASN A 6 12.58 -46.93 -134.99
C ASN A 6 14.13 -46.91 -135.06
N LYS A 7 14.69 -46.60 -136.23
CA LYS A 7 16.15 -46.65 -136.48
C LYS A 7 16.94 -45.42 -135.97
N SER A 8 16.31 -44.53 -135.20
CA SER A 8 16.89 -43.21 -134.88
C SER A 8 17.56 -43.11 -133.50
N ASP A 9 17.20 -43.95 -132.53
CA ASP A 9 17.52 -43.69 -131.11
C ASP A 9 18.21 -44.83 -130.34
N HIS A 10 18.48 -45.99 -130.96
CA HIS A 10 19.10 -47.13 -130.26
C HIS A 10 20.18 -47.82 -131.11
N PRO A 11 21.44 -47.35 -131.09
CA PRO A 11 22.55 -47.95 -131.86
C PRO A 11 23.07 -49.28 -131.30
N SER A 12 22.48 -49.81 -130.22
CA SER A 12 22.91 -51.04 -129.55
C SER A 12 22.04 -52.27 -129.86
N VAL A 13 21.09 -52.18 -130.79
CA VAL A 13 20.26 -53.33 -131.19
C VAL A 13 20.92 -54.07 -132.35
N PHE A 14 21.64 -55.15 -132.02
CA PHE A 14 22.27 -56.04 -132.99
C PHE A 14 21.22 -56.97 -133.62
N GLN A 15 20.99 -56.84 -134.93
CA GLN A 15 20.21 -57.79 -135.72
C GLN A 15 21.13 -58.97 -136.09
N LYS A 16 20.91 -60.13 -135.46
CA LYS A 16 21.54 -61.39 -135.87
C LYS A 16 20.70 -62.05 -136.96
N ASN A 17 21.35 -62.50 -138.04
CA ASN A 17 20.73 -63.16 -139.20
C ASN A 17 20.80 -64.69 -139.13
N ASP A 18 20.89 -65.26 -137.92
CA ASP A 18 20.93 -66.71 -137.73
C ASP A 18 19.50 -67.29 -137.71
N GLU A 19 19.32 -68.48 -138.29
CA GLU A 19 18.08 -69.26 -138.24
C GLU A 19 17.68 -69.52 -136.78
N ILE A 20 16.53 -69.00 -136.36
CA ILE A 20 15.99 -69.21 -135.01
C ILE A 20 15.40 -70.62 -134.97
N GLU A 21 16.02 -71.53 -134.21
CA GLU A 21 15.38 -72.81 -133.86
C GLU A 21 14.12 -72.55 -133.03
N GLU A 22 12.94 -72.77 -133.63
CA GLU A 22 11.69 -72.91 -132.90
C GLU A 22 11.59 -74.32 -132.29
N PRO A 23 10.97 -74.52 -131.10
CA PRO A 23 10.28 -73.53 -130.27
C PRO A 23 10.96 -73.37 -128.90
N ASN A 24 11.38 -72.16 -128.56
CA ASN A 24 11.83 -71.78 -127.21
C ASN A 24 10.67 -71.53 -126.22
N GLN A 25 9.45 -71.97 -126.55
CA GLN A 25 8.28 -71.91 -125.68
C GLN A 25 7.85 -73.33 -125.29
N SER A 26 8.36 -73.81 -124.15
CA SER A 26 7.68 -74.89 -123.45
C SER A 26 6.33 -74.36 -122.96
N TYR A 27 5.23 -75.00 -123.35
CA TYR A 27 3.91 -74.73 -122.78
C TYR A 27 4.00 -74.81 -121.25
N PHE A 28 3.97 -73.65 -120.58
CA PHE A 28 3.80 -73.59 -119.14
C PHE A 28 2.31 -73.85 -118.87
N GLN A 29 1.95 -75.12 -118.75
CA GLN A 29 0.62 -75.51 -118.31
C GLN A 29 0.58 -75.28 -116.80
N THR A 30 0.34 -74.03 -116.39
CA THR A 30 0.06 -73.73 -115.00
C THR A 30 -1.26 -74.39 -114.67
N ASP A 31 -1.24 -75.40 -113.81
CA ASP A 31 -2.45 -75.83 -113.15
C ASP A 31 -2.86 -74.71 -112.18
N TYR A 32 -3.67 -73.78 -112.68
CA TYR A 32 -4.18 -72.63 -111.93
C TYR A 32 -4.83 -73.04 -110.61
N PHE A 33 -5.39 -74.26 -110.54
CA PHE A 33 -5.94 -74.79 -109.31
C PHE A 33 -4.87 -75.14 -108.29
N SER A 34 -3.76 -75.75 -108.72
CA SER A 34 -2.59 -76.01 -107.88
C SER A 34 -1.91 -74.73 -107.39
N GLU A 35 -1.85 -73.68 -108.22
CA GLU A 35 -1.33 -72.36 -107.82
C GLU A 35 -2.27 -71.68 -106.81
N LEU A 36 -3.59 -71.74 -107.03
CA LEU A 36 -4.60 -71.23 -106.10
C LEU A 36 -4.55 -71.96 -104.76
N ILE A 37 -4.38 -73.29 -104.75
CA ILE A 37 -4.21 -74.06 -103.51
C ILE A 37 -2.94 -73.64 -102.76
N LYS A 38 -1.82 -73.43 -103.47
CA LYS A 38 -0.57 -72.98 -102.84
C LYS A 38 -0.68 -71.58 -102.26
N GLU A 39 -1.30 -70.64 -102.97
CA GLU A 39 -1.55 -69.29 -102.44
C GLU A 39 -2.56 -69.31 -101.29
N GLN A 40 -3.60 -70.16 -101.33
CA GLN A 40 -4.51 -70.36 -100.20
C GLN A 40 -3.78 -70.93 -98.98
N GLN A 41 -2.88 -71.89 -99.15
CA GLN A 41 -2.06 -72.45 -98.07
C GLN A 41 -1.12 -71.38 -97.48
N LYS A 42 -0.50 -70.56 -98.33
CA LYS A 42 0.38 -69.47 -97.92
C LYS A 42 -0.39 -68.36 -97.19
N LEU A 43 -1.59 -68.02 -97.66
CA LEU A 43 -2.51 -67.10 -96.97
C LEU A 43 -2.92 -67.65 -95.61
N ASN A 44 -3.33 -68.92 -95.54
CA ASN A 44 -3.70 -69.56 -94.28
C ASN A 44 -2.51 -69.57 -93.30
N GLN A 45 -1.29 -69.92 -93.75
CA GLN A 45 -0.09 -69.87 -92.92
C GLN A 45 0.24 -68.45 -92.44
N SER A 46 0.11 -67.44 -93.31
CA SER A 46 0.30 -66.04 -92.96
C SER A 46 -0.74 -65.58 -91.93
N LEU A 47 -2.00 -65.97 -92.12
CA LEU A 47 -3.10 -65.70 -91.18
C LEU A 47 -2.84 -66.34 -89.83
N THR A 48 -2.48 -67.63 -89.77
CA THR A 48 -2.14 -68.32 -88.52
C THR A 48 -0.98 -67.62 -87.80
N LYS A 49 0.10 -67.28 -88.50
CA LYS A 49 1.22 -66.51 -87.94
C LYS A 49 0.78 -65.15 -87.40
N SER A 50 -0.08 -64.43 -88.13
CA SER A 50 -0.61 -63.15 -87.68
C SER A 50 -1.49 -63.29 -86.43
N LEU A 51 -2.30 -64.35 -86.36
CA LEU A 51 -3.13 -64.68 -85.21
C LEU A 51 -2.28 -65.00 -83.98
N ASP A 52 -1.20 -65.77 -84.15
CA ASP A 52 -0.26 -66.09 -83.07
C ASP A 52 0.44 -64.83 -82.55
N VAL A 53 0.89 -63.94 -83.43
CA VAL A 53 1.49 -62.65 -83.05
C VAL A 53 0.49 -61.76 -82.31
N ILE A 54 -0.77 -61.70 -82.79
CA ILE A 54 -1.84 -60.95 -82.13
C ILE A 54 -2.10 -61.53 -80.74
N LYS A 55 -2.16 -62.86 -80.60
CA LYS A 55 -2.40 -63.55 -79.33
C LYS A 55 -1.28 -63.28 -78.32
N GLU A 56 -0.02 -63.34 -78.74
CA GLU A 56 1.12 -63.02 -77.89
C GLU A 56 1.16 -61.53 -77.51
N ARG A 57 0.82 -60.63 -78.43
CA ARG A 57 0.69 -59.20 -78.12
C ARG A 57 -0.46 -58.95 -77.14
N HIS A 58 -1.59 -59.65 -77.30
CA HIS A 58 -2.74 -59.53 -76.42
C HIS A 58 -2.40 -60.00 -75.00
N ARG A 59 -1.74 -61.14 -74.84
CA ARG A 59 -1.23 -61.63 -73.54
C ARG A 59 -0.30 -60.63 -72.87
N LYS A 60 0.65 -60.06 -73.62
CA LYS A 60 1.55 -59.02 -73.10
C LYS A 60 0.78 -57.77 -72.67
N PHE A 61 -0.22 -57.38 -73.45
CA PHE A 61 -1.09 -56.26 -73.13
C PHE A 61 -1.88 -56.51 -71.84
N GLU A 62 -2.53 -57.67 -71.69
CA GLU A 62 -3.23 -58.04 -70.46
C GLU A 62 -2.32 -58.01 -69.22
N TYR A 63 -1.09 -58.52 -69.34
CA TYR A 63 -0.12 -58.46 -68.25
C TYR A 63 0.25 -57.01 -67.89
N GLN A 64 0.49 -56.15 -68.89
CA GLN A 64 0.80 -54.74 -68.67
C GLN A 64 -0.38 -53.98 -68.07
N GLU A 65 -1.60 -54.24 -68.53
CA GLU A 65 -2.80 -53.65 -67.94
C GLU A 65 -3.00 -54.10 -66.49
N ALA A 66 -2.86 -55.39 -66.19
CA ALA A 66 -2.97 -55.91 -64.83
C ALA A 66 -1.92 -55.27 -63.91
N ALA A 67 -0.68 -55.09 -64.38
CA ALA A 67 0.37 -54.41 -63.64
C ALA A 67 0.03 -52.93 -63.37
N LYS A 68 -0.48 -52.21 -64.38
CA LYS A 68 -0.94 -50.82 -64.22
C LYS A 68 -2.12 -50.71 -63.25
N TRP A 69 -3.10 -51.61 -63.34
CA TRP A 69 -4.23 -51.65 -62.42
C TRP A 69 -3.81 -51.89 -60.99
N LYS A 70 -2.83 -52.77 -60.77
CA LYS A 70 -2.23 -52.99 -59.44
C LYS A 70 -1.54 -51.74 -58.91
N ASP A 71 -0.78 -51.03 -59.74
CA ASP A 71 -0.14 -49.76 -59.36
C ASP A 71 -1.17 -48.67 -59.01
N VAL A 72 -2.22 -48.53 -59.81
CA VAL A 72 -3.32 -47.60 -59.52
C VAL A 72 -4.02 -47.97 -58.22
N GLN A 73 -4.28 -49.25 -57.98
CA GLN A 73 -4.90 -49.72 -56.75
C GLN A 73 -4.02 -49.43 -55.53
N MET A 74 -2.71 -49.66 -55.61
CA MET A 74 -1.77 -49.30 -54.56
C MET A 74 -1.78 -47.81 -54.27
N LYS A 75 -1.73 -46.96 -55.30
CA LYS A 75 -1.79 -45.49 -55.16
C LYS A 75 -3.12 -45.03 -54.54
N LEU A 76 -4.24 -45.65 -54.90
CA LEU A 76 -5.53 -45.35 -54.29
C LEU A 76 -5.56 -45.72 -52.80
N TYR A 77 -4.99 -46.87 -52.41
CA TYR A 77 -4.86 -47.23 -51.00
C TYR A 77 -3.94 -46.29 -50.22
N GLU A 78 -2.83 -45.88 -50.82
CA GLU A 78 -1.93 -44.90 -50.21
C GLU A 78 -2.61 -43.54 -50.03
N LEU A 79 -3.34 -43.08 -51.05
CA LEU A 79 -4.09 -41.83 -51.01
C LEU A 79 -5.20 -41.90 -49.95
N GLN A 80 -5.95 -42.99 -49.89
CA GLN A 80 -6.99 -43.20 -48.87
C GLN A 80 -6.39 -43.21 -47.46
N ARG A 81 -5.28 -43.91 -47.26
CA ARG A 81 -4.57 -43.94 -45.96
C ARG A 81 -4.03 -42.56 -45.59
N SER A 82 -3.49 -41.82 -46.56
CA SER A 82 -3.02 -40.45 -46.35
C SER A 82 -4.17 -39.51 -46.01
N SER A 83 -5.32 -39.64 -46.68
CA SER A 83 -6.53 -38.86 -46.42
C SER A 83 -7.02 -39.06 -44.99
N ALA A 84 -7.11 -40.32 -44.53
CA ALA A 84 -7.53 -40.63 -43.16
C ALA A 84 -6.59 -40.00 -42.10
N LYS A 85 -5.27 -40.05 -42.33
CA LYS A 85 -4.30 -39.38 -41.45
C LYS A 85 -4.42 -37.86 -41.50
N HIS A 86 -4.76 -37.30 -42.66
CA HIS A 86 -4.97 -35.86 -42.80
C HIS A 86 -6.20 -35.41 -42.01
N GLU A 87 -7.30 -36.15 -42.09
CA GLU A 87 -8.51 -35.87 -41.30
C GLU A 87 -8.25 -35.93 -39.78
N GLU A 88 -7.50 -36.94 -39.32
CA GLU A 88 -7.09 -37.06 -37.92
C GLU A 88 -6.23 -35.87 -37.49
N PHE A 89 -5.26 -35.48 -38.32
CA PHE A 89 -4.43 -34.31 -38.06
C PHE A 89 -5.26 -33.02 -38.03
N GLU A 90 -6.16 -32.81 -38.99
CA GLU A 90 -7.04 -31.65 -38.99
C GLU A 90 -7.92 -31.60 -37.75
N HIS A 91 -8.41 -32.75 -37.28
CA HIS A 91 -9.18 -32.82 -36.05
C HIS A 91 -8.35 -32.37 -34.84
N ASN A 92 -7.13 -32.89 -34.70
CA ASN A 92 -6.21 -32.48 -33.63
C ASN A 92 -5.87 -30.99 -33.71
N VAL A 93 -5.64 -30.45 -34.92
CA VAL A 93 -5.40 -29.02 -35.12
C VAL A 93 -6.61 -28.19 -34.70
N ARG A 94 -7.83 -28.62 -35.03
CA ARG A 94 -9.06 -27.95 -34.59
C ARG A 94 -9.18 -27.94 -33.07
N GLU A 95 -8.91 -29.06 -32.40
CA GLU A 95 -8.90 -29.12 -30.93
C GLU A 95 -7.85 -28.19 -30.32
N TRP A 96 -6.64 -28.17 -30.89
CA TRP A 96 -5.58 -27.26 -30.44
C TRP A 96 -5.95 -25.79 -30.63
N LEU A 97 -6.61 -25.44 -31.74
CA LEU A 97 -7.09 -24.07 -31.96
C LEU A 97 -8.16 -23.68 -30.94
N VAL A 98 -9.12 -24.56 -30.63
CA VAL A 98 -10.15 -24.30 -29.60
C VAL A 98 -9.52 -24.14 -28.23
N MET A 99 -8.54 -24.99 -27.87
CA MET A 99 -7.81 -24.86 -26.61
C MET A 99 -7.01 -23.55 -26.55
N LEU A 100 -6.34 -23.18 -27.64
CA LEU A 100 -5.57 -21.94 -27.73
C LEU A 100 -6.48 -20.72 -27.59
N GLU A 101 -7.63 -20.72 -28.26
CA GLU A 101 -8.64 -19.66 -28.17
C GLU A 101 -9.20 -19.53 -26.75
N SER A 102 -9.57 -20.66 -26.12
CA SER A 102 -10.04 -20.66 -24.72
C SER A 102 -8.98 -20.12 -23.75
N ASN A 103 -7.71 -20.50 -23.94
CA ASN A 103 -6.62 -20.00 -23.11
C ASN A 103 -6.37 -18.50 -23.34
N ASN A 104 -6.49 -18.02 -24.57
CA ASN A 104 -6.36 -16.60 -24.90
C ASN A 104 -7.49 -15.78 -24.26
N GLN A 105 -8.74 -16.26 -24.33
CA GLN A 105 -9.88 -15.63 -23.65
C GLN A 105 -9.68 -15.56 -22.13
N LYS A 106 -9.17 -16.63 -21.49
CA LYS A 106 -8.84 -16.61 -20.07
C LYS A 106 -7.73 -15.61 -19.75
N LEU A 107 -6.69 -15.56 -20.57
CA LEU A 107 -5.59 -14.62 -20.40
C LEU A 107 -6.08 -13.16 -20.52
N GLN A 108 -6.96 -12.89 -21.49
CA GLN A 108 -7.59 -11.58 -21.62
C GLN A 108 -8.42 -11.23 -20.38
N GLY A 109 -9.21 -12.18 -19.87
CA GLY A 109 -9.95 -11.99 -18.62
C GLY A 109 -9.05 -11.65 -17.43
N TYR A 110 -7.92 -12.36 -17.27
CA TYR A 110 -6.93 -12.03 -16.24
C TYR A 110 -6.27 -10.68 -16.45
N MET A 111 -6.06 -10.23 -17.70
CA MET A 111 -5.53 -8.89 -17.97
C MET A 111 -6.54 -7.80 -17.58
N GLU A 112 -7.82 -7.98 -17.92
CA GLU A 112 -8.89 -7.04 -17.55
C GLU A 112 -9.07 -6.96 -16.02
N GLU A 113 -9.04 -8.09 -15.33
CA GLU A 113 -9.06 -8.14 -13.86
C GLU A 113 -7.84 -7.45 -13.25
N ASN A 114 -6.65 -7.72 -13.79
CA ASN A 114 -5.41 -7.08 -13.33
C ASN A 114 -5.45 -5.55 -13.54
N ASP A 115 -5.95 -5.08 -14.68
CA ASP A 115 -6.12 -3.64 -14.92
C ASP A 115 -7.12 -3.00 -13.96
N ALA A 116 -8.22 -3.69 -13.62
CA ALA A 116 -9.18 -3.24 -12.61
C ALA A 116 -8.55 -3.16 -11.21
N THR A 117 -7.84 -4.21 -10.78
CA THR A 117 -7.15 -4.20 -9.48
C THR A 117 -6.06 -3.14 -9.40
N LYS A 118 -5.34 -2.89 -10.50
CA LYS A 118 -4.34 -1.82 -10.58
C LYS A 118 -4.98 -0.43 -10.45
N ALA A 119 -6.14 -0.22 -11.07
CA ALA A 119 -6.88 1.03 -10.92
C ALA A 119 -7.35 1.24 -9.46
N GLU A 120 -7.84 0.20 -8.81
CA GLU A 120 -8.21 0.26 -7.38
C GLU A 120 -7.00 0.54 -6.48
N MET A 121 -5.85 -0.10 -6.75
CA MET A 121 -4.61 0.19 -6.01
C MET A 121 -4.14 1.63 -6.19
N LEU A 122 -4.29 2.20 -7.39
CA LEU A 122 -3.95 3.61 -7.62
C LEU A 122 -4.85 4.55 -6.81
N ASP A 123 -6.15 4.27 -6.73
CA ASP A 123 -7.09 5.03 -5.90
C ASP A 123 -6.75 4.94 -4.41
N GLN A 124 -6.41 3.74 -3.92
CA GLN A 124 -5.94 3.55 -2.54
C GLN A 124 -4.62 4.30 -2.26
N ILE A 125 -3.68 4.31 -3.20
CA ILE A 125 -2.43 5.07 -3.08
C ILE A 125 -2.71 6.57 -3.02
N ASP A 126 -3.62 7.08 -3.85
CA ASP A 126 -4.02 8.48 -3.83
C ASP A 126 -4.69 8.85 -2.50
N HIS A 127 -5.54 7.98 -1.95
CA HIS A 127 -6.15 8.16 -0.63
C HIS A 127 -5.11 8.19 0.50
N VAL A 128 -4.15 7.26 0.49
CA VAL A 128 -3.03 7.24 1.45
C VAL A 128 -2.17 8.50 1.31
N ARG A 129 -1.90 8.96 0.09
CA ARG A 129 -1.15 10.20 -0.14
C ARG A 129 -1.89 11.39 0.44
N GLN A 130 -3.19 11.49 0.23
CA GLN A 130 -4.01 12.57 0.80
C GLN A 130 -4.00 12.51 2.34
N SER A 131 -4.23 11.33 2.93
CA SER A 131 -4.18 11.16 4.38
C SER A 131 -2.82 11.54 4.96
N ASN A 132 -1.72 11.19 4.28
CA ASN A 132 -0.37 11.60 4.69
C ASN A 132 -0.17 13.13 4.62
N GLN A 133 -0.74 13.80 3.62
CA GLN A 133 -0.71 15.27 3.54
C GLN A 133 -1.49 15.91 4.69
N GLU A 134 -2.66 15.37 5.03
CA GLU A 134 -3.46 15.81 6.18
C GLU A 134 -2.71 15.60 7.50
N ILE A 135 -2.09 14.43 7.71
CA ILE A 135 -1.25 14.14 8.88
C ILE A 135 -0.09 15.14 8.96
N HIS A 136 0.58 15.43 7.85
CA HIS A 136 1.64 16.44 7.81
C HIS A 136 1.13 17.82 8.25
N SER A 137 -0.02 18.24 7.74
CA SER A 137 -0.62 19.52 8.14
C SER A 137 -0.97 19.55 9.64
N HIS A 138 -1.44 18.43 10.20
CA HIS A 138 -1.74 18.33 11.63
C HIS A 138 -0.45 18.39 12.46
N LEU A 139 0.63 17.74 12.03
CA LEU A 139 1.93 17.81 12.70
C LEU A 139 2.51 19.23 12.69
N ASP A 140 2.41 19.96 11.58
CA ASP A 140 2.83 21.37 11.51
C ASP A 140 2.02 22.24 12.48
N ASN A 141 0.69 22.04 12.54
CA ASN A 141 -0.16 22.74 13.49
C ASN A 141 0.20 22.41 14.95
N TYR A 142 0.49 21.14 15.26
CA TYR A 142 0.97 20.75 16.58
C TYR A 142 2.31 21.41 16.90
N GLN A 143 3.24 21.47 15.95
CA GLN A 143 4.52 22.14 16.14
C GLN A 143 4.35 23.63 16.47
N ILE A 144 3.42 24.31 15.78
CA ILE A 144 3.06 25.71 16.08
C ILE A 144 2.48 25.81 17.50
N ALA A 145 1.50 24.97 17.84
CA ALA A 145 0.88 24.97 19.17
C ALA A 145 1.90 24.67 20.30
N TYR A 146 2.85 23.77 20.07
CA TYR A 146 3.94 23.49 21.01
C TYR A 146 4.85 24.69 21.20
N LYS A 147 5.18 25.41 20.11
CA LYS A 147 5.98 26.64 20.19
C LYS A 147 5.26 27.72 20.99
N ASP A 148 3.94 27.88 20.78
CA ASP A 148 3.14 28.84 21.53
C ASP A 148 3.03 28.46 23.01
N LEU A 149 2.85 27.18 23.33
CA LEU A 149 2.85 26.69 24.71
C LEU A 149 4.20 26.93 25.38
N ALA A 150 5.32 26.70 24.68
CA ALA A 150 6.65 26.97 25.20
C ALA A 150 6.84 28.46 25.52
N ASN A 151 6.34 29.36 24.66
CA ASN A 151 6.36 30.79 24.91
C ASN A 151 5.52 31.18 26.14
N GLN A 152 4.32 30.62 26.29
CA GLN A 152 3.48 30.85 27.48
C GLN A 152 4.13 30.33 28.76
N LEU A 153 4.78 29.17 28.70
CA LEU A 153 5.50 28.60 29.84
C LEU A 153 6.66 29.52 30.27
N GLN A 154 7.38 30.08 29.29
CA GLN A 154 8.44 31.05 29.54
C GLN A 154 7.89 32.32 30.22
N GLU A 155 6.73 32.83 29.79
CA GLU A 155 6.07 33.98 30.42
C GLU A 155 5.65 33.67 31.87
N VAL A 156 5.15 32.46 32.14
CA VAL A 156 4.82 32.01 33.52
C VAL A 156 6.09 31.93 34.38
N PHE A 157 7.21 31.47 33.84
CA PHE A 157 8.49 31.46 34.56
C PHE A 157 8.95 32.87 34.91
N GLU A 158 8.88 33.82 33.97
CA GLU A 158 9.23 35.22 34.23
C GLU A 158 8.29 35.87 35.26
N LEU A 159 7.00 35.56 35.23
CA LEU A 159 6.03 36.02 36.23
C LEU A 159 6.35 35.44 37.62
N GLN A 160 6.69 34.15 37.69
CA GLN A 160 7.06 33.49 38.93
C GLN A 160 8.34 34.09 39.53
N GLU A 161 9.33 34.41 38.71
CA GLU A 161 10.56 35.07 39.15
C GLU A 161 10.24 36.45 39.77
N LYS A 162 9.42 37.27 39.07
CA LYS A 162 8.96 38.56 39.60
C LYS A 162 8.16 38.43 40.90
N LEU A 163 7.28 37.44 41.01
CA LEU A 163 6.53 37.17 42.23
C LEU A 163 7.46 36.78 43.39
N THR A 164 8.48 35.98 43.12
CA THR A 164 9.47 35.56 44.13
C THR A 164 10.28 36.77 44.61
N GLU A 165 10.69 37.65 43.69
CA GLU A 165 11.36 38.91 44.03
C GLU A 165 10.46 39.82 44.89
N GLN A 166 9.21 40.01 44.50
CA GLN A 166 8.25 40.80 45.27
C GLN A 166 7.98 40.20 46.66
N LEU A 167 7.89 38.87 46.77
CA LEU A 167 7.73 38.17 48.05
C LEU A 167 8.95 38.39 48.95
N SER A 168 10.16 38.33 48.38
CA SER A 168 11.41 38.62 49.10
C SER A 168 11.43 40.05 49.63
N GLN A 169 11.11 41.04 48.77
CA GLN A 169 11.03 42.44 49.18
C GLN A 169 9.96 42.67 50.25
N ASN A 170 8.83 41.94 50.18
CA ASN A 170 7.78 42.03 51.18
C ASN A 170 8.19 41.40 52.52
N ASN A 171 8.88 40.26 52.50
CA ASN A 171 9.45 39.64 53.70
C ASN A 171 10.43 40.60 54.38
N GLU A 172 11.33 41.25 53.63
CA GLU A 172 12.24 42.25 54.20
C GLU A 172 11.49 43.42 54.85
N LYS A 173 10.39 43.90 54.24
CA LYS A 173 9.53 44.94 54.84
C LYS A 173 8.85 44.43 56.11
N GLN A 174 8.38 43.18 56.11
CA GLN A 174 7.77 42.58 57.30
C GLN A 174 8.78 42.45 58.44
N ASP A 175 10.01 42.01 58.16
CA ASP A 175 11.08 41.94 59.16
C ASP A 175 11.41 43.32 59.72
N GLN A 176 11.47 44.36 58.87
CA GLN A 176 11.66 45.73 59.34
C GLN A 176 10.52 46.22 60.23
N LEU A 177 9.28 45.90 59.90
CA LEU A 177 8.11 46.23 60.72
C LEU A 177 8.16 45.49 62.06
N LEU A 178 8.50 44.20 62.06
CA LEU A 178 8.61 43.37 63.25
C LEU A 178 9.68 43.92 64.21
N ASN A 179 10.87 44.24 63.69
CA ASN A 179 11.93 44.91 64.46
C ASN A 179 11.49 46.27 65.05
N ARG A 180 10.67 47.04 64.32
CA ARG A 180 10.11 48.30 64.83
C ARG A 180 9.11 48.06 65.95
N TYR A 181 8.24 47.05 65.81
CA TYR A 181 7.28 46.67 66.85
C TYR A 181 7.99 46.19 68.12
N GLU A 182 9.02 45.34 68.00
CA GLU A 182 9.82 44.89 69.15
C GLU A 182 10.49 46.07 69.88
N ASN A 183 11.05 47.03 69.13
CA ASN A 183 11.61 48.25 69.73
C ASN A 183 10.55 49.11 70.43
N GLN A 184 9.35 49.22 69.86
CA GLN A 184 8.24 49.92 70.49
C GLN A 184 7.75 49.21 71.75
N GLU A 185 7.68 47.88 71.73
CA GLU A 185 7.34 47.06 72.90
C GLU A 185 8.36 47.26 74.03
N ALA A 186 9.66 47.22 73.71
CA ALA A 186 10.72 47.49 74.69
C ALA A 186 10.64 48.92 75.28
N LEU A 187 10.32 49.92 74.46
CA LEU A 187 10.10 51.30 74.93
C LEU A 187 8.86 51.38 75.83
N LEU A 188 7.77 50.71 75.48
CA LEU A 188 6.53 50.69 76.25
C LEU A 188 6.72 49.96 77.59
N GLU A 189 7.46 48.86 77.61
CA GLU A 189 7.83 48.17 78.84
C GLU A 189 8.66 49.10 79.75
N LYS A 190 9.60 49.85 79.18
CA LYS A 190 10.39 50.85 79.92
C LYS A 190 9.52 51.96 80.49
N THR A 191 8.57 52.51 79.73
CA THR A 191 7.65 53.55 80.23
C THR A 191 6.72 53.00 81.31
N PHE A 192 6.26 51.75 81.17
CA PHE A 192 5.45 51.09 82.20
C PHE A 192 6.21 50.95 83.52
N ARG A 193 7.48 50.49 83.46
CA ARG A 193 8.37 50.43 84.64
C ARG A 193 8.58 51.82 85.27
N GLN A 194 8.70 52.88 84.46
CA GLN A 194 8.80 54.25 84.96
C GLN A 194 7.50 54.73 85.62
N ILE A 195 6.34 54.40 85.07
CA ILE A 195 5.03 54.70 85.66
C ILE A 195 4.88 53.98 87.00
N ASP A 196 5.28 52.71 87.09
CA ASP A 196 5.26 51.97 88.36
C ASP A 196 6.21 52.58 89.40
N HIS A 197 7.40 53.03 88.98
CA HIS A 197 8.31 53.77 89.86
C HIS A 197 7.68 55.09 90.36
N ILE A 198 7.04 55.87 89.47
CA ILE A 198 6.32 57.10 89.85
C ILE A 198 5.19 56.79 90.82
N ARG A 199 4.39 55.75 90.54
CA ARG A 199 3.31 55.27 91.41
C ARG A 199 3.85 54.90 92.79
N SER A 200 4.93 54.13 92.87
CA SER A 200 5.58 53.77 94.13
C SER A 200 6.07 55.00 94.90
N SER A 201 6.77 55.92 94.23
CA SER A 201 7.24 57.18 94.83
C SER A 201 6.08 58.06 95.32
N LEU A 202 4.96 58.13 94.58
CA LEU A 202 3.77 58.88 94.99
C LEU A 202 3.09 58.23 96.19
N PHE A 203 2.99 56.90 96.24
CA PHE A 203 2.48 56.19 97.41
C PHE A 203 3.36 56.45 98.63
N GLU A 204 4.68 56.31 98.52
CA GLU A 204 5.60 56.59 99.62
C GLU A 204 5.47 58.03 100.13
N ARG A 205 5.46 59.02 99.23
CA ARG A 205 5.32 60.44 99.58
C ARG A 205 3.94 60.75 100.17
N THR A 206 2.87 60.19 99.62
CA THR A 206 1.51 60.36 100.14
C THR A 206 1.38 59.74 101.52
N THR A 207 1.92 58.54 101.74
CA THR A 207 1.96 57.88 103.05
C THR A 207 2.77 58.70 104.06
N PHE A 208 3.95 59.19 103.68
CA PHE A 208 4.76 60.05 104.54
C PHE A 208 4.04 61.36 104.92
N ILE A 209 3.35 62.00 103.97
CA ILE A 209 2.53 63.20 104.23
C ILE A 209 1.34 62.85 105.13
N ALA A 210 0.65 61.73 104.88
CA ALA A 210 -0.45 61.28 105.71
C ALA A 210 0.02 61.01 107.15
N GLU A 211 1.15 60.33 107.34
CA GLU A 211 1.77 60.11 108.64
C GLU A 211 2.18 61.45 109.29
N LYS A 212 2.76 62.39 108.55
CA LYS A 212 3.09 63.73 109.05
C LYS A 212 1.84 64.50 109.49
N ILE A 213 0.77 64.48 108.69
CA ILE A 213 -0.51 65.12 109.03
C ILE A 213 -1.11 64.45 110.26
N GLU A 214 -1.16 63.11 110.30
CA GLU A 214 -1.68 62.37 111.44
C GLU A 214 -0.88 62.66 112.72
N ASN A 215 0.45 62.67 112.64
CA ASN A 215 1.33 63.05 113.75
C ASN A 215 1.13 64.50 114.17
N SER A 216 0.98 65.43 113.22
CA SER A 216 0.70 66.84 113.51
C SER A 216 -0.71 67.04 114.10
N TYR A 217 -1.70 66.25 113.66
CA TYR A 217 -3.05 66.27 114.20
C TYR A 217 -3.07 65.68 115.60
N LYS A 218 -2.36 64.59 115.87
CA LYS A 218 -2.13 64.06 117.24
C LYS A 218 -1.47 65.12 118.13
N LEU A 219 -0.42 65.79 117.65
CA LEU A 219 0.27 66.82 118.42
C LEU A 219 -0.62 68.04 118.69
N THR A 220 -1.30 68.55 117.67
CA THR A 220 -2.14 69.75 117.76
C THR A 220 -3.44 69.47 118.50
N SER A 221 -4.06 68.31 118.30
CA SER A 221 -5.21 67.88 119.10
C SER A 221 -4.81 67.70 120.56
N SER A 222 -3.64 67.12 120.88
CA SER A 222 -3.16 67.06 122.26
C SER A 222 -2.95 68.45 122.88
N LEU A 223 -2.45 69.43 122.11
CA LEU A 223 -2.27 70.81 122.55
C LEU A 223 -3.58 71.58 122.70
N MET A 224 -4.48 71.51 121.71
CA MET A 224 -5.82 72.12 121.76
C MET A 224 -6.67 71.48 122.86
N TYR A 225 -6.61 70.16 123.00
CA TYR A 225 -7.27 69.45 124.09
C TYR A 225 -6.72 69.90 125.44
N LYS A 226 -5.38 70.03 125.57
CA LYS A 226 -4.73 70.61 126.75
C LYS A 226 -5.17 72.05 127.03
N LEU A 227 -5.41 72.86 125.99
CA LEU A 227 -5.89 74.23 126.12
C LEU A 227 -7.38 74.34 126.49
N ILE A 228 -8.23 73.47 125.93
CA ILE A 228 -9.69 73.54 126.03
C ILE A 228 -10.22 72.80 127.27
N THR A 229 -9.58 71.70 127.68
CA THR A 229 -10.14 70.82 128.73
C THR A 229 -9.34 70.78 130.03
N GLY A 230 -8.17 71.41 130.10
CA GLY A 230 -7.43 71.59 131.36
C GLY A 230 -7.09 70.30 132.15
N SER A 231 -7.15 69.11 131.55
CA SER A 231 -6.82 67.84 132.24
C SER A 231 -6.22 66.76 131.33
N GLU A 232 -5.34 65.93 131.89
CA GLU A 232 -4.55 64.89 131.23
C GLU A 232 -5.31 63.56 131.04
N LYS A 233 -6.35 63.52 130.21
CA LYS A 233 -6.89 62.24 129.71
C LYS A 233 -7.12 62.27 128.20
N PRO A 234 -6.45 61.40 127.41
CA PRO A 234 -6.68 61.33 125.98
C PRO A 234 -8.11 60.82 125.69
N LEU A 235 -8.82 61.54 124.83
CA LEU A 235 -10.17 61.17 124.40
C LEU A 235 -10.08 59.96 123.46
N THR A 236 -10.46 58.78 123.96
CA THR A 236 -10.82 57.63 123.12
C THR A 236 -12.09 58.00 122.35
N LEU A 237 -11.95 58.42 121.10
CA LEU A 237 -13.09 58.61 120.20
C LEU A 237 -13.64 57.24 119.83
N LEU A 238 -14.67 56.84 120.57
CA LEU A 238 -15.47 55.65 120.35
C LEU A 238 -16.38 55.89 119.14
N MET A 239 -15.90 55.60 117.93
CA MET A 239 -16.75 55.40 116.75
C MET A 239 -17.14 53.92 116.67
N THR A 240 -18.25 53.56 117.30
CA THR A 240 -18.99 52.32 117.03
C THR A 240 -20.01 52.60 115.93
N GLY A 241 -19.92 51.86 114.82
CA GLY A 241 -20.84 51.92 113.67
C GLY A 241 -20.19 51.27 112.44
N LYS A 242 -20.03 49.95 112.35
CA LYS A 242 -21.03 48.91 112.01
C LYS A 242 -21.08 48.63 110.48
N ASN A 243 -20.64 47.41 110.14
CA ASN A 243 -20.85 46.60 108.93
C ASN A 243 -20.05 46.99 107.66
N ARG A 244 -19.16 46.14 107.10
CA ARG A 244 -19.27 44.76 106.56
C ARG A 244 -19.98 44.66 105.20
N GLU A 245 -19.27 44.00 104.28
CA GLU A 245 -19.73 43.27 103.08
C GLU A 245 -20.16 44.17 101.89
N GLY A 246 -19.71 44.00 100.64
CA GLY A 246 -19.21 42.82 99.93
C GLY A 246 -20.32 42.27 99.02
N LYS A 247 -20.06 42.21 97.70
CA LYS A 247 -20.84 41.57 96.60
C LYS A 247 -22.07 42.37 96.09
N GLN A 248 -22.48 42.36 94.81
CA GLN A 248 -22.10 41.75 93.51
C GLN A 248 -22.96 42.50 92.43
N GLU A 249 -22.49 42.73 91.19
CA GLU A 249 -22.89 41.97 89.97
C GLU A 249 -24.40 41.62 89.91
N ASN A 250 -25.22 41.92 88.90
CA ASN A 250 -25.02 42.13 87.47
C ASN A 250 -26.10 43.06 86.90
N SER A 251 -25.70 43.88 85.93
CA SER A 251 -26.55 44.41 84.88
C SER A 251 -26.41 43.51 83.65
N ASP A 252 -27.55 43.16 83.03
CA ASP A 252 -27.61 42.78 81.61
C ASP A 252 -27.09 43.92 80.71
#